data_AF-A0A3M1LGB8-F1
#
_entry.id   AF-A0A3M1LGB8-F1
#
_cell.length_a   1.000
_cell.length_b   1.000
_cell.length_c   1.000
_cell.angle_alpha   90.00
_cell.angle_beta   90.00
_cell.angle_gamma   90.00
#
_symmetry.space_group_name_H-M   'P 1'
#
loop_
_entity.id
_entity.type
_entity.pdbx_description
1 polymer ?
#
loop_
_entity_poly.entity_id
_entity_poly.type
_entity_poly.pdbx_seq_one_letter_code
_entity_poly.pdbx_strand_id
1 'polypeptide(L)' 'NNCKRYTLKDVCQICNEKTSIAHPPKFSPDDKYIRYRIADKYK' A
#
# COMPACT_ATOMS: atom_id res chain seq x y z
N ASN A 1 -10.21 6.92 1.90
CA ASN A 1 -9.51 7.25 0.62
C ASN A 1 -9.90 8.59 -0.04
N ASN A 2 -10.36 9.60 0.70
CA ASN A 2 -10.72 10.89 0.08
C ASN A 2 -9.62 11.96 0.17
N CYS A 3 -8.58 11.76 0.98
CA CYS A 3 -7.56 12.77 1.21
C CYS A 3 -6.20 12.25 0.69
N LYS A 4 -5.90 12.44 -0.61
CA LYS A 4 -4.62 12.05 -1.25
C LYS A 4 -3.44 12.97 -0.83
N ARG A 5 -3.40 13.37 0.44
CA ARG A 5 -2.44 14.35 0.96
C ARG A 5 -1.23 13.64 1.54
N TYR A 6 -0.04 14.10 1.18
CA TYR A 6 1.20 13.61 1.78
C TYR A 6 1.36 14.13 3.20
N THR A 7 1.80 13.25 4.10
CA THR A 7 2.08 13.56 5.50
C THR A 7 3.11 12.56 6.02
N LEU A 8 3.89 12.96 7.02
CA LEU A 8 4.85 12.10 7.73
C LEU A 8 4.25 11.51 9.03
N LYS A 9 3.00 11.85 9.36
CA LYS A 9 2.29 11.34 10.54
C LYS A 9 1.60 10.02 10.22
N ASP A 10 1.42 9.17 11.22
CA ASP A 10 0.72 7.89 11.09
C ASP A 10 -0.80 8.04 10.91
N VAL A 11 -1.36 9.18 11.32
CA VAL A 11 -2.79 9.50 11.20
C VAL A 11 -2.95 10.82 10.44
N CYS A 12 -3.86 10.83 9.47
CA CYS A 12 -4.21 12.02 8.71
C CYS A 12 -5.03 12.98 9.59
N GLN A 13 -4.60 14.22 9.73
CA GLN A 13 -5.27 15.23 10.58
C GLN A 13 -6.62 15.73 10.03
N ILE A 14 -6.95 15.41 8.77
CA ILE A 14 -8.17 15.90 8.10
C ILE A 14 -9.26 14.84 8.13
N CYS A 15 -8.92 13.61 7.72
CA CYS A 15 -9.86 12.50 7.66
C CYS A 15 -9.74 11.51 8.83
N ASN A 16 -8.75 11.68 9.72
CA ASN A 16 -8.44 10.76 10.83
C ASN A 16 -8.23 9.28 10.40
N GLU A 17 -7.94 9.03 9.12
CA GLU A 17 -7.55 7.72 8.60
C GLU A 17 -6.06 7.44 8.86
N LYS A 18 -5.70 6.16 9.02
CA LYS A 18 -4.30 5.73 9.08
C LYS A 18 -3.62 5.96 7.73
N THR A 19 -2.39 6.44 7.77
CA THR A 19 -1.62 6.76 6.56
C THR A 19 -0.97 5.51 5.99
N SER A 20 -0.84 5.47 4.67
CA SER A 20 -0.15 4.41 3.95
C SER A 20 1.16 4.93 3.37
N ILE A 21 2.13 4.02 3.22
CA ILE A 21 3.37 4.34 2.52
C ILE A 21 3.02 4.74 1.09
N ALA A 22 3.50 5.92 0.67
CA ALA A 22 3.21 6.46 -0.66
C ALA A 22 3.92 5.69 -1.78
N HIS A 23 5.09 5.14 -1.48
CA HIS A 23 5.87 4.38 -2.44
C HIS A 23 5.29 2.98 -2.63
N PRO A 24 5.30 2.46 -3.87
CA PRO A 24 4.91 1.08 -4.11
C PRO A 24 5.89 0.11 -3.42
N PRO A 25 5.46 -1.15 -3.19
CA PRO A 25 6.37 -2.19 -2.74
C PRO A 25 7.49 -2.41 -3.76
N LYS A 26 8.67 -2.82 -3.28
CA LYS A 26 9.83 -3.11 -4.13
C LYS A 26 9.52 -4.26 -5.09
N PHE A 27 9.86 -4.08 -6.37
CA PHE A 27 9.71 -5.13 -7.38
C PHE A 27 10.98 -5.99 -7.46
N SER A 28 10.81 -7.31 -7.58
CA SER A 28 11.89 -8.27 -7.83
C SER A 28 11.59 -9.01 -9.15
N PRO A 29 12.53 -9.10 -10.10
CA PRO A 29 12.30 -9.85 -11.34
C PRO A 29 12.03 -11.35 -11.13
N ASP A 30 12.64 -11.96 -10.11
CA ASP A 30 12.49 -13.38 -9.78
C ASP A 30 11.20 -13.69 -9.00
N ASP A 31 10.64 -12.68 -8.32
CA ASP A 31 9.48 -12.73 -7.41
C ASP A 31 8.95 -14.14 -7.07
N LYS A 32 9.69 -14.79 -6.15
CA LYS A 32 9.42 -16.12 -5.60
C LYS A 32 7.98 -16.34 -5.10
N TYR A 33 7.25 -15.26 -4.78
CA TYR A 33 5.91 -15.32 -4.19
C TYR A 33 4.78 -14.90 -5.15
N ILE A 34 5.06 -14.77 -6.46
CA ILE A 34 4.06 -14.44 -7.50
C ILE A 34 2.81 -15.32 -7.39
N ARG A 35 2.97 -16.64 -7.21
CA ARG A 35 1.84 -17.58 -7.20
C ARG A 35 0.87 -17.28 -6.06
N TYR A 36 1.38 -16.96 -4.88
CA TYR A 36 0.56 -16.60 -3.72
C TYR A 36 -0.13 -15.25 -3.92
N ARG A 37 0.59 -14.24 -4.45
CA ARG A 37 0.01 -12.91 -4.73
C ARG A 37 -1.09 -12.96 -5.80
N ILE A 38 -0.91 -13.78 -6.83
CA ILE A 38 -1.92 -14.00 -7.87
C ILE A 38 -3.13 -14.72 -7.27
N ALA A 39 -2.92 -15.82 -6.55
CA ALA A 39 -4.01 -16.59 -5.95
C ALA A 39 -4.87 -15.74 -4.99
N ASP A 40 -4.24 -14.90 -4.16
CA ASP A 40 -4.94 -13.99 -3.25
C ASP A 40 -5.76 -12.92 -4.00
N LYS A 41 -5.25 -12.43 -5.14
CA LYS A 41 -5.94 -11.40 -5.96
C LYS A 41 -7.22 -11.92 -6.64
N TYR A 42 -7.26 -13.19 -7.02
CA TYR A 42 -8.38 -13.81 -7.74
C TYR A 42 -9.32 -14.62 -6.84
N LYS A 43 -9.07 -14.60 -5.54
CA LYS A 43 -9.98 -15.14 -4.53
C LYS A 43 -11.06 -14.12 -4.20
#